data_AF-A0A5D8YHN1-F1
#
_entry.id   AF-A0A5D8YHN1-F1
#
_cell.length_a   1.000
_cell.length_b   1.000
_cell.length_c   1.000
_cell.angle_alpha   90.00
_cell.angle_beta   90.00
_cell.angle_gamma   90.00
#
_symmetry.space_group_name_H-M   'P 1'
#
loop_
_entity.id
_entity.type
_entity.pdbx_description
1 polymer ?
#
loop_
_entity_poly.entity_id
_entity_poly.type
_entity_poly.pdbx_seq_one_letter_code
_entity_poly.pdbx_strand_id
1 'polypeptide(L)'
;MQTTNLTLNDEAYKAFDLSETTSKMRISEVFSEKHRYLNGFTLFIAHFNNIPNSIYEEDIDYKKANGWLIDNYSSEIKRHYYNKEFDNQHKKGDPDEVFYFLYEDLIICFYVNTSIIRFLFQRTPD
;
A
#
# COMPACT_ATOMS: atom_id res chain seq x y z
N MET A 1 14.75 17.72 -13.43
CA MET A 1 13.88 18.42 -12.46
C MET A 1 14.65 18.54 -11.15
N GLN A 2 14.67 19.72 -10.52
CA GLN A 2 15.24 19.87 -9.18
C GLN A 2 14.24 19.32 -8.17
N THR A 3 14.63 18.29 -7.43
CA THR A 3 13.86 17.75 -6.31
C THR A 3 14.09 18.67 -5.12
N THR A 4 13.09 19.46 -4.76
CA THR A 4 13.14 20.27 -3.53
C THR A 4 12.84 19.33 -2.36
N ASN A 5 13.87 18.90 -1.63
CA ASN A 5 13.67 18.11 -0.43
C ASN A 5 13.00 18.99 0.63
N LEU A 6 11.81 18.58 1.07
CA LEU A 6 11.12 19.16 2.21
C LEU A 6 11.86 18.76 3.48
N THR A 7 12.81 19.59 3.92
CA THR A 7 13.44 19.42 5.24
C THR A 7 12.50 19.98 6.29
N LEU A 8 11.72 19.10 6.93
CA LEU A 8 10.91 19.46 8.10
C LEU A 8 11.77 19.28 9.36
N ASN A 9 11.75 20.26 10.27
CA ASN A 9 12.39 20.11 11.58
C ASN A 9 11.55 19.16 12.43
N ASP A 10 12.06 17.96 12.70
CA ASP A 10 11.40 16.92 13.51
C ASP A 10 11.08 17.37 14.94
N GLU A 11 11.74 18.41 15.44
CA GLU A 11 11.61 18.89 16.83
C GLU A 11 10.29 19.65 17.13
N ALA A 12 9.45 19.95 16.12
CA ALA A 12 8.23 20.73 16.30
C ALA A 12 6.92 19.94 16.22
N TYR A 13 6.96 18.66 15.81
CA TYR A 13 5.75 17.84 15.78
C TYR A 13 5.60 17.11 17.12
N LYS A 14 4.84 17.70 18.05
CA LYS A 14 4.15 16.87 19.05
C LYS A 14 3.36 15.83 18.25
N ALA A 15 3.74 14.56 18.36
CA ALA A 15 3.01 13.46 17.74
C ALA A 15 1.54 13.61 18.12
N PHE A 16 0.71 13.90 17.13
CA PHE A 16 -0.72 14.00 17.35
C PHE A 16 -1.23 12.57 17.54
N ASP A 17 -1.64 12.22 18.77
CA ASP A 17 -2.20 10.91 19.03
C ASP A 17 -3.60 10.82 18.42
N LEU A 18 -3.66 10.26 17.22
CA LEU A 18 -4.92 10.07 16.50
C LEU A 18 -5.90 9.18 17.28
N SER A 19 -5.43 8.36 18.23
CA SER A 19 -6.32 7.50 19.03
C SER A 19 -7.22 8.30 19.99
N GLU A 20 -6.85 9.54 20.33
CA GLU A 20 -7.67 10.42 21.17
C GLU A 20 -8.80 11.10 20.39
N THR A 21 -8.64 11.29 19.08
CA THR A 21 -9.57 12.09 18.26
C THR A 21 -10.25 11.32 17.15
N THR A 22 -9.88 10.06 16.91
CA THR A 22 -10.42 9.23 15.84
C THR A 22 -10.82 7.85 16.34
N SER A 23 -11.86 7.27 15.74
CA SER A 23 -12.23 5.88 15.95
C SER A 23 -11.63 5.00 14.87
N LYS A 24 -11.31 3.75 15.23
CA LYS A 24 -10.79 2.77 14.27
C LYS A 24 -11.83 2.47 13.19
N MET A 25 -11.39 2.56 11.93
CA MET A 25 -12.19 2.19 10.76
C MET A 25 -12.63 0.72 10.84
N ARG A 26 -13.87 0.44 10.42
CA ARG A 26 -14.40 -0.92 10.36
C ARG A 26 -13.81 -1.63 9.14
N ILE A 27 -13.52 -2.91 9.25
CA ILE A 27 -12.94 -3.71 8.15
C ILE A 27 -13.81 -3.67 6.89
N SER A 28 -15.13 -3.59 7.03
CA SER A 28 -16.06 -3.47 5.89
C SER A 28 -15.85 -2.19 5.07
N GLU A 29 -15.28 -1.14 5.65
CA GLU A 29 -15.04 0.16 5.01
C GLU A 29 -13.74 0.18 4.18
N VAL A 30 -12.97 -0.92 4.20
CA VAL A 30 -11.74 -1.06 3.39
C VAL A 30 -12.04 -1.12 1.90
N PHE A 31 -13.20 -1.64 1.52
CA PHE A 31 -13.55 -1.80 0.11
C PHE A 31 -14.02 -0.48 -0.50
N SER A 32 -13.76 -0.29 -1.80
CA SER A 32 -14.28 0.88 -2.54
C SER A 32 -15.82 0.91 -2.58
N GLU A 33 -16.43 2.04 -2.98
CA GLU A 33 -17.90 2.24 -2.92
C GLU A 33 -18.75 1.14 -3.59
N LYS A 34 -18.16 0.35 -4.51
CA LYS A 34 -18.84 -0.78 -5.18
C LYS A 34 -18.41 -2.16 -4.66
N HIS A 35 -17.61 -2.21 -3.62
CA HIS A 35 -17.01 -3.41 -3.02
C HIS A 35 -16.27 -4.32 -4.01
N ARG A 36 -15.81 -3.75 -5.14
CA ARG A 36 -15.17 -4.53 -6.22
C ARG A 36 -13.67 -4.74 -6.00
N TYR A 37 -13.03 -3.83 -5.28
CA TYR A 37 -11.60 -3.88 -5.04
C TYR A 37 -11.24 -3.34 -3.65
N LEU A 38 -10.06 -3.73 -3.18
CA LEU A 38 -9.48 -3.24 -1.92
C LEU A 38 -8.85 -1.89 -2.17
N ASN A 39 -9.29 -0.86 -1.45
CA ASN A 39 -8.62 0.44 -1.56
C ASN A 39 -7.40 0.47 -0.63
N GLY A 40 -6.21 0.68 -1.19
CA GLY A 40 -4.95 0.65 -0.42
C GLY A 40 -4.89 1.65 0.73
N PHE A 41 -5.49 2.84 0.58
CA PHE A 41 -5.48 3.87 1.63
C PHE A 41 -6.40 3.49 2.80
N THR A 42 -7.63 3.09 2.52
CA THR A 42 -8.56 2.64 3.56
C THR A 42 -8.06 1.34 4.20
N LEU A 43 -7.39 0.47 3.44
CA LEU A 43 -6.72 -0.71 3.96
C LEU A 43 -5.61 -0.34 4.97
N PHE A 44 -4.76 0.64 4.63
CA PHE A 44 -3.73 1.14 5.53
C PHE A 44 -4.35 1.74 6.81
N ILE A 45 -5.34 2.61 6.67
CA ILE A 45 -6.01 3.26 7.80
C ILE A 45 -6.69 2.22 8.70
N ALA A 46 -7.41 1.24 8.14
CA ALA A 46 -8.05 0.19 8.93
C ALA A 46 -7.03 -0.69 9.68
N HIS A 47 -5.86 -0.91 9.09
CA HIS A 47 -4.83 -1.74 9.71
C HIS A 47 -4.07 -0.99 10.81
N PHE A 48 -3.47 0.14 10.48
CA PHE A 48 -2.56 0.90 11.36
C PHE A 48 -3.24 2.01 12.14
N ASN A 49 -4.50 2.33 11.84
CA ASN A 49 -5.21 3.49 12.41
C ASN A 49 -4.42 4.80 12.27
N ASN A 50 -3.77 4.97 11.12
CA ASN A 50 -2.90 6.11 10.84
C ASN A 50 -3.02 6.53 9.37
N ILE A 51 -2.64 7.78 9.08
CA ILE A 51 -2.59 8.33 7.73
C ILE A 51 -1.24 7.93 7.11
N PRO A 52 -1.23 7.23 5.97
CA PRO A 52 0.03 6.84 5.32
C PRO A 52 0.67 8.01 4.58
N ASN A 53 2.00 8.05 4.62
CA ASN A 53 2.78 8.62 3.52
C ASN A 53 2.67 7.72 2.29
N SER A 54 2.75 8.30 1.09
CA SER A 54 2.54 7.57 -0.15
C SER A 54 3.62 7.93 -1.17
N ILE A 55 4.31 6.91 -1.68
CA ILE A 55 5.11 7.01 -2.90
C ILE A 55 4.41 6.21 -3.99
N TYR A 56 4.35 6.76 -5.19
CA TYR A 56 3.80 6.08 -6.36
C TYR A 56 4.87 6.02 -7.45
N GLU A 57 4.97 4.88 -8.12
CA GLU A 57 5.85 4.69 -9.27
C GLU A 57 5.06 4.01 -10.39
N GLU A 58 5.28 4.44 -11.63
CA GLU A 58 4.61 3.95 -12.84
C GLU A 58 5.59 3.17 -13.74
N ASP A 59 5.07 2.59 -14.83
CA ASP A 59 5.84 1.84 -15.83
C ASP A 59 6.63 0.64 -15.23
N ILE A 60 6.08 0.01 -14.19
CA ILE A 60 6.70 -1.13 -13.51
C ILE A 60 6.31 -2.46 -14.16
N ASP A 61 7.31 -3.29 -14.48
CA ASP A 61 7.11 -4.71 -14.80
C ASP A 61 6.76 -5.48 -13.52
N TYR A 62 5.46 -5.71 -13.33
CA TYR A 62 4.93 -6.42 -12.16
C TYR A 62 5.64 -7.74 -11.89
N LYS A 63 5.89 -8.57 -12.92
CA LYS A 63 6.45 -9.92 -12.69
C LYS A 63 7.87 -9.85 -12.16
N LYS A 64 8.68 -8.95 -12.72
CA LYS A 64 10.05 -8.73 -12.27
C LYS A 64 10.09 -8.10 -10.88
N ALA A 65 9.30 -7.05 -10.67
CA ALA A 65 9.28 -6.35 -9.38
C ALA A 65 8.75 -7.24 -8.26
N ASN A 66 7.68 -8.00 -8.51
CA ASN A 66 7.12 -8.95 -7.55
C ASN A 66 8.09 -10.10 -7.26
N GLY A 67 8.73 -10.66 -8.30
CA GLY A 67 9.76 -11.69 -8.12
C GLY A 67 10.91 -11.17 -7.25
N TRP A 68 11.45 -9.99 -7.56
CA TRP A 68 12.50 -9.37 -6.77
C TRP A 68 12.07 -9.12 -5.32
N LEU A 69 10.85 -8.63 -5.09
CA LEU A 69 10.32 -8.43 -3.74
C LEU A 69 10.29 -9.73 -2.93
N ILE A 70 9.76 -10.81 -3.52
CA ILE A 70 9.66 -12.11 -2.86
C ILE A 70 11.06 -12.68 -2.58
N ASP A 71 11.96 -12.62 -3.56
CA ASP A 71 13.31 -13.19 -3.42
C ASP A 71 14.12 -12.49 -2.32
N ASN A 72 13.94 -11.17 -2.14
CA ASN A 72 14.75 -10.38 -1.22
C ASN A 72 14.09 -10.16 0.15
N TYR A 73 12.75 -10.19 0.23
CA TYR A 73 12.01 -9.79 1.42
C TYR A 73 10.94 -10.81 1.87
N SER A 74 10.98 -12.06 1.39
CA SER A 74 10.00 -13.09 1.78
C SER A 74 9.86 -13.28 3.29
N SER A 75 10.95 -13.18 4.06
CA SER A 75 10.91 -13.25 5.54
C SER A 75 10.17 -12.06 6.19
N GLU A 76 10.11 -10.93 5.51
CA GLU A 76 9.54 -9.69 6.03
C GLU A 76 8.10 -9.45 5.62
N ILE A 77 7.62 -10.16 4.61
CA ILE A 77 6.21 -10.22 4.26
C ILE A 77 5.45 -10.93 5.38
N LYS A 78 4.70 -10.17 6.18
CA LYS A 78 3.90 -10.70 7.29
C LYS A 78 2.54 -11.18 6.81
N ARG A 79 1.95 -10.51 5.82
CA ARG A 79 0.66 -10.85 5.20
C ARG A 79 0.63 -10.39 3.75
N HIS A 80 -0.22 -11.02 2.95
CA HIS A 80 -0.56 -10.50 1.63
C HIS A 80 -2.05 -10.72 1.33
N TYR A 81 -2.60 -9.86 0.49
CA TYR A 81 -3.95 -9.94 -0.03
C TYR A 81 -3.93 -9.67 -1.52
N TYR A 82 -4.92 -10.16 -2.25
CA TYR A 82 -5.10 -9.85 -3.66
C TYR A 82 -6.58 -9.86 -4.02
N ASN A 83 -6.93 -9.13 -5.06
CA ASN A 83 -8.17 -9.30 -5.79
C ASN A 83 -7.85 -9.75 -7.21
N LYS A 84 -8.79 -10.51 -7.76
CA LYS A 84 -8.71 -10.98 -9.12
C LYS A 84 -10.12 -11.13 -9.67
N GLU A 85 -10.42 -10.38 -10.70
CA GLU A 85 -11.65 -10.48 -11.46
C GLU A 85 -11.43 -11.45 -12.63
N PHE A 86 -12.39 -12.36 -12.82
CA PHE A 86 -12.41 -13.25 -13.98
C PHE A 86 -13.38 -12.66 -15.01
N ASP A 87 -12.85 -12.19 -16.13
CA ASP A 87 -13.64 -11.86 -17.32
C ASP A 87 -13.32 -12.86 -18.43
N ASN A 88 -14.32 -13.22 -19.23
CA ASN A 88 -14.22 -14.17 -20.36
C ASN A 88 -13.17 -13.75 -21.40
N GLN A 89 -12.78 -12.47 -21.42
CA GLN A 89 -11.71 -11.93 -22.28
C GLN A 89 -10.31 -12.04 -21.68
N HIS A 90 -10.20 -12.19 -20.36
CA HIS A 90 -8.94 -12.18 -19.61
C HIS A 90 -8.60 -13.59 -19.13
N LYS A 91 -8.10 -14.44 -20.05
CA LYS A 91 -7.49 -15.75 -19.71
C LYS A 91 -6.17 -15.64 -18.92
N LYS A 92 -5.81 -14.46 -18.41
CA LYS A 92 -4.52 -14.25 -17.72
C LYS A 92 -4.66 -14.63 -16.24
N GLY A 93 -3.72 -15.47 -15.80
CA GLY A 93 -3.68 -16.01 -14.45
C GLY A 93 -3.26 -15.04 -13.36
N ASP A 94 -2.80 -13.84 -13.73
CA ASP A 94 -2.27 -12.85 -12.80
C ASP A 94 -3.42 -12.13 -12.04
N PRO A 95 -3.20 -11.70 -10.78
CA PRO A 95 -4.14 -10.87 -10.03
C PRO A 95 -4.25 -9.46 -10.62
N ASP A 96 -5.33 -8.74 -10.32
CA ASP A 96 -5.48 -7.34 -10.73
C ASP A 96 -4.69 -6.42 -9.80
N GLU A 97 -4.76 -6.69 -8.50
CA GLU A 97 -4.01 -5.97 -7.48
C GLU A 97 -3.48 -6.93 -6.41
N VAL A 98 -2.31 -6.62 -5.86
CA VAL A 98 -1.67 -7.39 -4.78
C VAL A 98 -1.14 -6.45 -3.72
N PHE A 99 -1.42 -6.75 -2.47
CA PHE A 99 -1.03 -5.96 -1.30
C PHE A 99 -0.12 -6.81 -0.44
N TYR A 100 1.11 -6.34 -0.19
CA TYR A 100 2.06 -6.98 0.72
C TYR A 100 2.24 -6.10 1.96
N PHE A 101 2.07 -6.70 3.14
CA PHE A 101 2.32 -6.07 4.42
C PHE A 101 3.72 -6.47 4.87
N LEU A 102 4.62 -5.49 4.93
CA LEU A 102 6.00 -5.68 5.32
C LEU A 102 6.27 -4.89 6.59
N TYR A 103 7.18 -5.43 7.41
CA TYR A 103 7.58 -4.82 8.69
C TYR A 103 6.34 -4.49 9.56
N GLU A 104 6.43 -3.41 10.34
CA GLU A 104 5.36 -2.97 11.25
C GLU A 104 4.52 -1.83 10.67
N ASP A 105 4.91 -1.23 9.54
CA ASP A 105 4.30 0.01 9.06
C ASP A 105 4.26 0.20 7.54
N LEU A 106 4.58 -0.83 6.73
CA LEU A 106 4.63 -0.71 5.26
C LEU A 106 3.60 -1.61 4.57
N ILE A 107 2.88 -1.04 3.59
CA ILE A 107 2.11 -1.78 2.59
C ILE A 107 2.65 -1.45 1.20
N ILE A 108 2.97 -2.48 0.43
CA ILE A 108 3.31 -2.38 -0.98
C ILE A 108 2.09 -2.85 -1.79
N CYS A 109 1.52 -1.96 -2.60
CA CYS A 109 0.38 -2.22 -3.45
C CYS A 109 0.84 -2.30 -4.91
N PHE A 110 0.74 -3.48 -5.54
CA PHE A 110 0.88 -3.63 -6.98
C PHE A 110 -0.48 -3.52 -7.65
N TYR A 111 -0.60 -2.63 -8.63
CA TYR A 111 -1.74 -2.53 -9.53
C TYR A 111 -1.31 -3.07 -10.91
N VAL A 112 -1.56 -4.35 -11.14
CA VAL A 112 -0.93 -5.14 -12.20
C VAL A 112 -1.31 -4.64 -13.58
N ASN A 113 -2.59 -4.31 -13.79
CA ASN A 113 -3.09 -3.89 -15.10
C ASN A 113 -2.64 -2.48 -15.50
N THR A 114 -2.32 -1.62 -14.52
CA THR A 114 -1.86 -0.25 -14.77
C THR A 114 -0.34 -0.10 -14.69
N SER A 115 0.40 -1.17 -14.38
CA SER A 115 1.86 -1.14 -14.20
C SER A 115 2.31 -0.14 -13.13
N ILE A 116 1.53 -0.05 -12.04
CA ILE A 116 1.78 0.89 -10.94
C ILE A 116 2.15 0.11 -9.68
N ILE A 117 3.11 0.64 -8.93
CA ILE A 117 3.35 0.26 -7.54
C ILE A 117 3.12 1.47 -6.63
N ARG A 118 2.52 1.23 -5.46
CA ARG A 118 2.37 2.23 -4.42
C ARG A 118 2.95 1.71 -3.12
N PHE A 119 3.75 2.53 -2.47
CA PHE A 119 4.26 2.30 -1.13
C PHE A 119 3.46 3.18 -0.18
N LEU A 120 2.82 2.56 0.82
CA LEU A 120 2.12 3.24 1.89
C LEU A 120 2.84 2.95 3.20
N PHE A 121 3.34 3.98 3.87
CA PHE A 121 4.16 3.80 5.07
C PHE A 121 3.94 4.88 6.13
N GLN A 122 4.21 4.56 7.39
CA GLN A 122 4.09 5.55 8.47
C GLN A 122 5.34 6.43 8.56
N ARG A 123 6.54 5.84 8.61
CA ARG A 123 7.79 6.59 8.74
C ARG A 123 8.48 6.71 7.39
N THR A 124 8.94 7.92 7.06
CA THR A 124 9.78 8.14 5.88
C THR A 124 10.97 7.18 5.94
N PRO A 125 11.18 6.31 4.94
CA PRO A 125 12.42 5.58 4.83
C PRO A 125 13.53 6.61 4.61
N ASP A 126 14.51 6.64 5.52
CA ASP A 126 15.74 7.43 5.37
C ASP A 126 16.57 6.96 4.16
#